data_AF-A0A3B8YQ56-F1
#
_entry.id   AF-A0A3B8YQ56-F1
#
_cell.length_a   1.000
_cell.length_b   1.000
_cell.length_c   1.000
_cell.angle_alpha   90.00
_cell.angle_beta   90.00
_cell.angle_gamma   90.00
#
_symmetry.space_group_name_H-M   'P 1'
#
loop_
_entity.id
_entity.type
_entity.pdbx_description
1 polymer ?
#
loop_
_entity_poly.entity_id
_entity_poly.type
_entity_poly.pdbx_seq_one_letter_code
_entity_poly.pdbx_strand_id
1 'polypeptide(L)'
;MEKKELIEKINTLRKEKNAIILAHYYQESDIQDIADFVGDSLALAQWAAKTTADIIVLCGVHFMGETAKILSPQKRVFIPDSMASCSLAESCPADEFEKFTQ
;
A
#
# COMPACT_ATOMS: atom_id res chain seq x y z
N MET A 1 -17.87 -4.59 16.57
CA MET A 1 -16.64 -4.21 17.28
C MET A 1 -16.57 -2.70 17.25
N GLU A 2 -16.21 -2.07 18.36
CA GLU A 2 -15.98 -0.62 18.36
C GLU A 2 -14.65 -0.27 17.69
N LYS A 3 -14.55 0.94 17.13
CA LYS A 3 -13.35 1.43 16.44
C LYS A 3 -12.07 1.28 17.26
N LYS A 4 -12.14 1.57 18.57
CA LYS A 4 -11.01 1.43 19.49
C LYS A 4 -10.51 -0.03 19.57
N GLU A 5 -11.42 -1.00 19.60
CA GLU A 5 -11.07 -2.42 19.62
C GLU A 5 -10.39 -2.87 18.32
N LEU A 6 -10.82 -2.32 17.17
CA LEU A 6 -10.19 -2.60 15.89
C LEU A 6 -8.74 -2.07 15.85
N ILE A 7 -8.53 -0.83 16.27
CA ILE A 7 -7.20 -0.22 16.32
C ILE A 7 -6.24 -1.02 17.21
N GLU A 8 -6.68 -1.42 18.41
CA GLU A 8 -5.91 -2.27 19.32
C GLU A 8 -5.54 -3.62 18.69
N LYS A 9 -6.49 -4.28 18.01
CA LYS A 9 -6.20 -5.54 17.31
C LYS A 9 -5.24 -5.36 16.15
N ILE A 10 -5.39 -4.31 15.35
CA ILE A 10 -4.45 -4.00 14.25
C ILE A 10 -3.05 -3.77 14.79
N ASN A 11 -2.91 -2.99 15.87
CA ASN A 11 -1.62 -2.70 16.50
C ASN A 11 -0.96 -3.94 17.11
N THR A 12 -1.77 -4.83 17.70
CA THR A 12 -1.28 -6.13 18.20
C THR A 12 -0.77 -6.98 17.03
N LEU A 13 -1.60 -7.17 15.99
CA LEU A 13 -1.26 -8.02 14.84
C LEU A 13 -0.07 -7.51 14.05
N ARG A 14 0.07 -6.19 13.85
CA ARG A 14 1.18 -5.63 13.07
C ARG A 14 2.52 -5.87 13.78
N LYS A 15 2.55 -5.79 15.13
CA LYS A 15 3.74 -6.10 15.93
C LYS A 15 4.08 -7.59 15.86
N GLU A 16 3.11 -8.47 16.07
CA GLU A 16 3.31 -9.93 16.03
C GLU A 16 3.83 -10.42 14.67
N LYS A 17 3.39 -9.76 13.59
CA LYS A 17 3.74 -10.14 12.22
C LYS A 17 4.90 -9.36 11.62
N ASN A 18 5.54 -8.47 12.39
CA ASN A 18 6.55 -7.54 11.89
C ASN A 18 6.07 -6.83 10.60
N ALA A 19 4.89 -6.22 10.69
CA ALA A 19 4.21 -5.55 9.58
C ALA A 19 4.23 -4.03 9.79
N ILE A 20 4.35 -3.30 8.68
CA ILE A 20 4.12 -1.86 8.63
C ILE A 20 2.89 -1.53 7.80
N ILE A 21 2.24 -0.42 8.15
CA ILE A 21 1.10 0.15 7.43
C ILE A 21 1.58 1.43 6.73
N LEU A 22 1.46 1.45 5.41
CA LEU A 22 1.78 2.59 4.56
C LEU A 22 0.47 3.16 4.02
N ALA A 23 0.19 4.45 4.25
CA ALA A 23 -1.06 5.08 3.82
C ALA A 23 -0.81 6.24 2.85
N HIS A 24 -1.61 6.29 1.78
CA HIS A 24 -1.64 7.47 0.90
C HIS A 24 -2.38 8.63 1.55
N TYR A 25 -2.03 9.88 1.19
CA TYR A 25 -2.69 11.10 1.70
C TYR A 25 -4.22 11.14 1.52
N TYR A 26 -4.76 10.35 0.60
CA TYR A 26 -6.19 10.32 0.29
C TYR A 26 -6.98 9.29 1.12
N GLN A 27 -6.32 8.55 2.02
CA GLN A 27 -7.02 7.65 2.93
C GLN A 27 -7.81 8.43 3.99
N GLU A 28 -8.83 7.81 4.57
CA GLU A 28 -9.57 8.39 5.70
C GLU A 28 -8.66 8.62 6.91
N SER A 29 -8.99 9.62 7.74
CA SER A 29 -8.20 10.00 8.93
C SER A 29 -7.86 8.81 9.81
N ASP A 30 -8.83 7.91 9.98
CA ASP A 30 -8.71 6.74 10.84
C ASP A 30 -7.62 5.77 10.38
N ILE A 31 -7.38 5.69 9.07
CA ILE A 31 -6.33 4.88 8.46
C ILE A 31 -4.98 5.60 8.54
N GLN A 32 -4.98 6.92 8.36
CA GLN A 32 -3.77 7.73 8.51
C GLN A 32 -3.25 7.68 9.95
N ASP A 33 -4.13 7.78 10.95
CA ASP A 33 -3.78 7.79 12.37
C ASP A 33 -3.08 6.50 12.83
N ILE A 34 -3.36 5.36 12.18
CA ILE A 34 -2.74 4.08 12.51
C ILE A 34 -1.53 3.74 11.63
N ALA A 35 -1.29 4.50 10.55
CA ALA A 35 -0.20 4.23 9.62
C ALA A 35 1.17 4.46 10.27
N ASP A 36 2.15 3.63 9.93
CA ASP A 36 3.54 3.86 10.33
C ASP A 36 4.17 4.98 9.48
N PHE A 37 3.66 5.18 8.26
CA PHE A 37 4.02 6.31 7.42
C PHE A 37 2.88 6.73 6.50
N VAL A 38 2.69 8.04 6.37
CA VAL A 38 1.71 8.67 5.47
C VAL A 38 2.46 9.50 4.42
N GLY A 39 2.16 9.29 3.14
CA GLY A 39 2.92 9.91 2.06
C GLY A 39 2.21 9.94 0.70
N ASP A 40 2.84 10.58 -0.28
CA ASP A 40 2.50 10.45 -1.68
C ASP A 40 3.08 9.15 -2.29
N SER A 41 2.79 8.89 -3.56
CA SER A 41 3.27 7.70 -4.27
C SER A 41 4.79 7.51 -4.20
N LEU A 42 5.57 8.59 -4.31
CA LEU A 42 7.04 8.50 -4.32
C LEU A 42 7.57 8.17 -2.92
N ALA A 43 7.07 8.86 -1.91
CA ALA A 43 7.47 8.63 -0.53
C ALA A 43 7.13 7.20 -0.09
N LEU A 44 5.94 6.70 -0.42
CA LEU A 44 5.53 5.32 -0.11
C LEU A 44 6.41 4.29 -0.82
N ALA A 45 6.78 4.50 -2.08
CA ALA A 45 7.70 3.63 -2.82
C ALA A 45 9.10 3.58 -2.16
N GLN A 46 9.64 4.74 -1.75
CA GLN A 46 10.91 4.81 -1.03
C GLN A 46 10.85 4.11 0.33
N TRP A 47 9.73 4.23 1.05
CA TRP A 47 9.51 3.53 2.31
C TRP A 47 9.40 2.02 2.13
N ALA A 48 8.69 1.56 1.10
CA ALA A 48 8.62 0.15 0.75
C ALA A 48 10.01 -0.42 0.44
N ALA A 49 10.87 0.30 -0.29
CA ALA A 49 12.22 -0.15 -0.59
C ALA A 49 13.13 -0.26 0.65
N LYS A 50 13.06 0.72 1.57
CA LYS A 50 13.98 0.81 2.72
C LYS A 50 13.55 0.03 3.96
N THR A 51 12.28 -0.34 4.07
CA THR A 51 11.76 -1.00 5.29
C THR A 51 12.43 -2.36 5.54
N THR A 52 12.62 -2.69 6.80
CA THR A 52 13.09 -4.01 7.27
C THR A 52 11.94 -4.90 7.76
N ALA A 53 10.69 -4.43 7.67
CA ALA A 53 9.51 -5.21 8.01
C ALA A 53 9.31 -6.38 7.04
N ASP A 54 8.72 -7.47 7.51
CA ASP A 54 8.44 -8.66 6.68
C ASP A 54 7.16 -8.49 5.83
N ILE A 55 6.26 -7.63 6.31
CA ILE A 55 4.96 -7.36 5.70
C ILE A 55 4.77 -5.86 5.50
N ILE A 56 4.25 -5.50 4.33
CA ILE A 56 3.76 -4.17 4.01
C ILE A 56 2.26 -4.27 3.78
N VAL A 57 1.47 -3.54 4.56
CA VAL A 57 0.05 -3.29 4.30
C VAL A 57 -0.04 -1.91 3.65
N LEU A 58 -0.32 -1.87 2.35
CA LEU A 58 -0.41 -0.62 1.62
C LEU A 58 -1.88 -0.19 1.49
N CYS A 59 -2.24 0.82 2.26
CA CYS A 59 -3.53 1.51 2.19
C CYS A 59 -3.46 2.56 1.06
N GLY A 60 -3.60 2.07 -0.17
CA GLY A 60 -3.58 2.83 -1.40
C GLY A 60 -4.30 2.05 -2.51
N VAL A 61 -3.91 2.29 -3.76
CA VAL A 61 -4.49 1.60 -4.94
C VAL A 61 -3.52 0.57 -5.52
N HIS A 62 -4.03 -0.31 -6.39
CA HIS A 62 -3.33 -1.47 -6.95
C HIS A 62 -1.91 -1.20 -7.43
N PHE A 63 -1.72 -0.24 -8.34
CA PHE A 63 -0.39 0.03 -8.92
C PHE A 63 0.64 0.42 -7.85
N MET A 64 0.22 1.08 -6.77
CA MET A 64 1.11 1.44 -5.67
C MET A 64 1.54 0.19 -4.89
N GLY A 65 0.65 -0.78 -4.72
CA GLY A 65 0.95 -2.05 -4.05
C GLY A 65 1.86 -2.92 -4.89
N GLU A 66 1.63 -2.97 -6.20
CA GLU A 66 2.53 -3.61 -7.15
C GLU A 66 3.91 -2.95 -7.16
N THR A 67 3.97 -1.61 -7.13
CA THR A 67 5.23 -0.86 -6.99
C THR A 67 5.97 -1.25 -5.72
N ALA A 68 5.27 -1.32 -4.57
CA ALA A 68 5.86 -1.77 -3.32
C ALA A 68 6.38 -3.22 -3.42
N LYS A 69 5.67 -4.11 -4.12
CA LYS A 69 6.09 -5.49 -4.33
C LYS A 69 7.31 -5.61 -5.25
N ILE A 70 7.37 -4.81 -6.31
CA ILE A 70 8.52 -4.73 -7.22
C ILE A 70 9.77 -4.29 -6.44
N LEU A 71 9.65 -3.28 -5.58
CA LEU A 71 10.76 -2.76 -4.77
C LEU A 71 11.11 -3.63 -3.56
N SER A 72 10.20 -4.51 -3.14
CA SER A 72 10.38 -5.45 -2.03
C SER A 72 9.99 -6.88 -2.41
N PRO A 73 10.73 -7.52 -3.33
CA PRO A 73 10.34 -8.80 -3.93
C PRO A 73 10.23 -9.93 -2.90
N GLN A 74 11.02 -9.88 -1.82
CA GLN A 74 11.02 -10.91 -0.77
C GLN A 74 9.96 -10.67 0.32
N LYS A 75 9.37 -9.47 0.40
CA LYS A 75 8.37 -9.13 1.42
C LYS A 75 6.97 -9.50 0.96
N ARG A 76 6.06 -9.71 1.91
CA ARG A 76 4.63 -9.81 1.61
C ARG A 76 4.04 -8.42 1.53
N VAL A 77 3.27 -8.16 0.47
CA VAL A 77 2.57 -6.89 0.27
C VAL A 77 1.08 -7.18 0.19
N PHE A 78 0.28 -6.48 0.99
CA PHE A 78 -1.17 -6.60 1.02
C PHE A 78 -1.81 -5.26 0.69
N ILE A 79 -2.90 -5.31 -0.07
CA ILE A 79 -3.81 -4.19 -0.28
C ILE A 79 -5.12 -4.58 0.40
N PRO A 80 -5.65 -3.79 1.36
CA PRO A 80 -6.83 -4.17 2.14
C PRO A 80 -8.09 -4.38 1.29
N ASP A 81 -8.22 -3.65 0.19
CA ASP A 81 -9.33 -3.76 -0.75
C ASP A 81 -8.80 -4.10 -2.15
N SER A 82 -9.16 -5.27 -2.67
CA SER A 82 -8.77 -5.76 -3.99
C SER A 82 -9.47 -5.05 -5.15
N MET A 83 -10.43 -4.16 -4.86
CA MET A 83 -11.10 -3.31 -5.85
C MET A 83 -10.53 -1.88 -5.87
N ALA A 84 -9.57 -1.55 -5.00
CA ALA A 84 -8.98 -0.22 -4.94
C ALA A 84 -8.05 0.03 -6.14
N SER A 85 -8.58 0.60 -7.22
CA SER A 85 -7.84 0.86 -8.45
C SER A 85 -7.68 2.35 -8.78
N CYS A 86 -6.96 2.64 -9.87
CA CYS A 86 -6.78 3.99 -10.39
C CYS A 86 -7.22 4.02 -11.85
N SER A 87 -8.31 4.73 -12.13
CA SER A 87 -8.87 4.85 -13.48
C SER A 87 -7.87 5.37 -14.52
N LEU A 88 -6.97 6.27 -14.11
CA LEU A 88 -5.92 6.77 -15.00
C LEU A 88 -4.87 5.70 -15.32
N ALA A 89 -4.46 4.89 -14.33
CA ALA A 89 -3.54 3.79 -14.57
C ALA A 89 -4.18 2.72 -15.48
N GLU A 90 -5.46 2.41 -15.25
CA GLU A 90 -6.21 1.45 -16.08
C GLU A 90 -6.43 1.95 -17.52
N SER A 91 -6.44 3.27 -17.74
CA SER A 91 -6.60 3.86 -19.08
C SER A 91 -5.37 3.71 -19.99
N CYS A 92 -4.28 3.10 -19.50
CA CYS A 92 -3.06 2.85 -20.28
C CYS A 92 -2.75 1.34 -20.34
N PRO A 93 -3.54 0.55 -21.08
CA PRO A 93 -3.28 -0.87 -21.25
C PRO A 93 -2.02 -1.11 -22.08
N ALA A 94 -1.28 -2.17 -21.72
CA ALA A 94 0.06 -2.42 -22.26
C ALA A 94 0.08 -2.63 -23.78
N ASP A 95 -0.93 -3.30 -24.35
CA ASP A 95 -1.00 -3.60 -25.77
C ASP A 95 -1.36 -2.38 -26.63
N GLU A 96 -2.15 -1.44 -26.09
CA GLU A 96 -2.41 -0.15 -26.74
C GLU A 96 -1.17 0.76 -26.66
N PHE A 97 -0.49 0.77 -25.51
CA PHE A 97 0.74 1.55 -25.35
C PHE A 97 1.86 1.03 -26.27
N GLU A 98 2.03 -0.28 -26.40
CA GLU A 98 3.02 -0.88 -27.31
C GLU A 98 2.82 -0.42 -28.77
N LYS A 99 1.57 -0.40 -29.25
CA LYS A 99 1.23 0.11 -30.59
C LYS A 99 1.58 1.58 -30.78
N PHE A 100 1.47 2.40 -29.74
CA PHE A 100 1.84 3.82 -29.78
C PHE A 100 3.35 4.04 -29.90
N THR A 101 4.17 3.11 -29.38
CA THR A 101 5.64 3.23 -29.38
C THR A 101 6.35 2.74 -30.65
N GLN A 102 5.62 2.18 -31.61
CA GLN A 102 6.13 1.71 -32.91
C GLN A 102 6.11 2.81 -33.98
#